data_AF-A0A4Q4CJT9-F1
#
_entry.id   AF-A0A4Q4CJT9-F1
#
_cell.length_a   1.000
_cell.length_b   1.000
_cell.length_c   1.000
_cell.angle_alpha   90.00
_cell.angle_beta   90.00
_cell.angle_gamma   90.00
#
_symmetry.space_group_name_H-M   'P 1'
#
loop_
_entity.id
_entity.type
_entity.pdbx_description
1 polymer ?
#
loop_
_entity_poly.entity_id
_entity_poly.type
_entity_poly.pdbx_seq_one_letter_code
_entity_poly.pdbx_strand_id
1 'polypeptide(L)' 'MSQSLAPADEAGVASAIAAAAAAGEPLAIEGRGTKRALLRPVQAARTLSLRNLSGITLYRPQELI' A
#
# COMPACT_ATOMS: atom_id res chain seq x y z
N MET A 1 0.00 10.08 -15.25
CA MET A 1 -1.05 9.21 -14.70
C MET A 1 -0.35 7.95 -14.20
N SER A 2 -0.10 7.79 -12.90
CA SER A 2 0.53 6.59 -12.35
C SER A 2 -0.51 5.45 -12.27
N GLN A 3 -0.11 4.24 -12.63
CA GLN A 3 -0.98 3.07 -12.56
C GLN A 3 -1.30 2.74 -11.08
N SER A 4 -2.57 2.55 -10.72
CA SER A 4 -2.98 2.20 -9.36
C SER A 4 -3.29 0.71 -9.23
N LEU A 5 -2.67 0.05 -8.25
CA LEU A 5 -2.86 -1.36 -7.91
C LEU A 5 -3.57 -1.45 -6.56
N ALA A 6 -4.59 -2.30 -6.45
CA ALA A 6 -5.27 -2.60 -5.18
C ALA A 6 -5.47 -4.12 -5.07
N PRO A 7 -4.47 -4.88 -4.59
CA PRO A 7 -4.56 -6.33 -4.44
C PRO A 7 -5.67 -6.75 -3.48
N ALA A 8 -6.19 -7.97 -3.65
CA ALA A 8 -7.25 -8.51 -2.79
C ALA A 8 -6.72 -9.10 -1.46
N ASP A 9 -5.44 -9.46 -1.43
CA ASP A 9 -4.80 -10.18 -0.33
C ASP A 9 -3.31 -9.79 -0.16
N GLU A 10 -2.69 -10.30 0.89
CA GLU A 10 -1.28 -10.07 1.22
C GLU A 10 -0.34 -10.65 0.17
N ALA A 11 -0.73 -11.75 -0.50
CA ALA A 11 0.06 -12.37 -1.55
C ALA A 11 0.21 -11.44 -2.77
N GLY A 12 -0.88 -10.79 -3.17
CA GLY A 12 -0.85 -9.81 -4.25
C GLY A 12 -0.05 -8.54 -3.89
N VAL A 13 -0.04 -8.14 -2.61
CA VAL A 13 0.84 -7.06 -2.12
C VAL A 13 2.31 -7.44 -2.25
N ALA A 14 2.69 -8.64 -1.80
CA ALA A 14 4.06 -9.13 -1.91
C ALA A 14 4.51 -9.23 -3.37
N SER A 15 3.64 -9.72 -4.26
CA SER A 15 3.89 -9.80 -5.69
C SER A 15 4.11 -8.40 -6.32
N ALA A 16 3.29 -7.40 -5.96
CA ALA A 16 3.44 -6.04 -6.48
C ALA A 16 4.77 -5.39 -6.05
N ILE A 17 5.20 -5.63 -4.81
CA ILE A 17 6.49 -5.15 -4.30
C ILE A 17 7.65 -5.83 -5.01
N ALA A 18 7.60 -7.17 -5.14
CA ALA A 18 8.63 -7.94 -5.84
C ALA A 18 8.77 -7.52 -7.30
N ALA A 19 7.65 -7.27 -7.99
CA ALA A 19 7.66 -6.79 -9.37
C ALA A 19 8.31 -5.40 -9.51
N ALA A 20 7.99 -4.46 -8.62
CA ALA A 20 8.61 -3.13 -8.63
C ALA A 20 10.12 -3.20 -8.33
N ALA A 21 10.51 -4.04 -7.36
CA ALA A 21 11.91 -4.26 -7.03
C ALA A 21 12.70 -4.87 -8.20
N ALA A 22 12.14 -5.90 -8.85
CA ALA A 22 12.74 -6.53 -10.03
C ALA A 22 12.88 -5.55 -11.21
N ALA A 23 11.94 -4.61 -11.36
CA ALA A 23 11.99 -3.58 -12.39
C ALA A 23 12.88 -2.37 -12.04
N GLY A 24 13.32 -2.25 -10.78
CA GLY A 24 14.05 -1.05 -10.31
C GLY A 24 13.21 0.22 -10.35
N GLU A 25 11.88 0.10 -10.29
CA GLU A 25 10.94 1.22 -10.43
C GLU A 25 10.51 1.76 -9.05
N PRO A 26 10.47 3.09 -8.85
CA PRO A 26 9.89 3.65 -7.63
C PRO A 26 8.39 3.30 -7.51
N LEU A 27 8.01 2.78 -6.34
CA LEU A 27 6.64 2.37 -5.98
C LEU A 27 6.13 3.24 -4.83
N ALA A 28 5.04 3.98 -5.06
CA ALA A 28 4.34 4.67 -3.98
C ALA A 28 3.40 3.69 -3.26
N ILE A 29 3.40 3.67 -1.93
CA ILE A 29 2.52 2.82 -1.12
C ILE A 29 1.60 3.70 -0.30
N GLU A 30 0.30 3.41 -0.32
CA GLU A 30 -0.70 4.16 0.44
C GLU A 30 -1.81 3.29 1.02
N GLY A 31 -2.39 3.74 2.14
CA GLY A 31 -3.65 3.22 2.63
C GLY A 31 -4.83 3.86 1.89
N ARG A 32 -5.67 4.61 2.62
CA ARG A 32 -6.82 5.35 2.07
C ARG A 32 -6.48 6.68 1.38
N GLY A 33 -5.19 6.99 1.20
CA GLY A 33 -4.76 8.21 0.49
C GLY A 33 -5.07 9.54 1.19
N THR A 34 -5.58 9.54 2.44
CA THR A 34 -5.96 10.78 3.16
C THR A 34 -4.79 11.74 3.42
N LYS A 35 -3.55 11.23 3.31
CA LYS A 35 -2.31 11.99 3.51
C LYS A 35 -1.59 12.35 2.20
N ARG A 36 -2.19 12.11 1.03
CA ARG A 36 -1.53 12.29 -0.28
C ARG A 36 -1.13 13.74 -0.56
N ALA A 37 -1.83 14.70 0.03
CA ALA A 37 -1.52 16.12 -0.07
C ALA A 37 -0.49 16.60 0.97
N LEU A 38 -0.05 15.72 1.88
CA LEU A 38 0.96 16.05 2.87
C LEU A 38 2.36 15.81 2.28
N LEU A 39 3.31 16.68 2.65
CA LEU A 39 4.72 16.57 2.26
C LEU A 39 4.97 16.72 0.75
N ARG A 40 6.17 16.34 0.30
CA ARG A 40 6.56 16.41 -1.11
C ARG A 40 5.95 15.24 -1.88
N PRO A 41 5.40 15.48 -3.09
CA PRO A 41 4.89 14.42 -3.95
C PRO A 41 5.96 13.37 -4.29
N VAL A 42 5.60 12.10 -4.21
CA VAL A 42 6.46 10.99 -4.64
C VAL A 42 6.28 10.78 -6.15
N GLN A 43 7.38 10.83 -6.90
CA GLN A 43 7.40 10.43 -8.32
C GLN A 43 7.58 8.91 -8.38
N ALA A 44 6.50 8.19 -8.70
CA ALA A 44 6.49 6.74 -8.77
C ALA A 44 5.85 6.25 -10.07
N ALA A 45 6.36 5.14 -10.61
CA ALA A 45 5.80 4.51 -11.81
C ALA A 45 4.36 4.02 -11.54
N ARG A 46 4.12 3.59 -10.30
CA ARG A 46 2.87 2.97 -9.85
C ARG A 46 2.58 3.30 -8.39
N THR A 47 1.31 3.22 -8.03
CA THR A 47 0.82 3.37 -6.65
C THR A 47 0.16 2.06 -6.21
N LEU A 48 0.65 1.48 -5.12
CA LEU A 48 0.06 0.34 -4.42
C LEU A 48 -0.84 0.84 -3.30
N SER A 49 -2.15 0.71 -3.48
CA SER A 49 -3.16 1.02 -2.47
C SER A 49 -3.56 -0.23 -1.69
N LEU A 50 -3.55 -0.12 -0.37
CA LEU A 50 -3.98 -1.20 0.55
C LEU A 50 -5.49 -1.16 0.83
N ARG A 51 -6.28 -0.36 0.10
CA ARG A 51 -7.71 -0.11 0.37
C ARG A 51 -8.59 -1.37 0.43
N ASN A 52 -8.19 -2.45 -0.24
CA ASN A 52 -8.92 -3.71 -0.26
C ASN A 52 -8.57 -4.62 0.92
N LEU A 53 -7.40 -4.42 1.55
CA LEU A 53 -7.03 -5.09 2.79
C LEU A 53 -7.71 -4.35 3.95
N SER A 54 -8.85 -4.89 4.37
CA SER A 54 -9.72 -4.27 5.36
C SER A 54 -10.20 -5.30 6.38
N GLY A 55 -10.73 -4.81 7.50
CA GLY A 55 -11.10 -5.65 8.64
C GLY A 55 -10.09 -5.58 9.78
N ILE A 56 -10.49 -6.14 10.93
CA ILE A 56 -9.65 -6.25 12.12
C ILE A 56 -9.25 -7.73 12.25
N THR A 57 -7.98 -8.03 12.01
CA THR A 57 -7.46 -9.41 12.10
C THR A 57 -7.07 -9.81 13.52
N LEU A 58 -6.79 -8.82 14.37
CA LEU A 58 -6.45 -9.01 15.78
C LEU A 58 -7.03 -7.89 16.63
N TYR A 59 -7.82 -8.24 17.64
CA TYR A 59 -8.31 -7.32 18.66
C TYR A 59 -8.07 -7.91 20.05
N ARG A 60 -7.15 -7.33 20.82
CA ARG A 60 -6.79 -7.75 22.18
C ARG A 60 -6.94 -6.59 23.17
N PRO A 61 -8.16 -6.31 23.66
CA PRO A 61 -8.42 -5.22 24.61
C PRO A 61 -7.57 -5.29 25.88
N GLN A 62 -7.20 -6.50 26.30
CA GLN A 62 -6.40 -6.74 27.50
C GLN A 62 -4.97 -6.22 27.36
N GLU A 63 -4.49 -5.89 26.15
CA GLU A 63 -3.18 -5.27 25.93
C GLU A 63 -3.25 -3.73 25.98
N LEU A 64 -4.45 -3.14 26.09
CA LEU A 64 -4.69 -1.69 26.10
C LEU A 64 -4.77 -1.10 27.52
N ILE A 65 -4.16 -1.77 28.51
CA ILE A 65 -4.13 -1.34 29.92
C ILE A 65 -3.19 -0.14 30.12
#